data_AF-D4H227-F1
#
_entry.id   AF-D4H227-F1
#
_cell.length_a   1.000
_cell.length_b   1.000
_cell.length_c   1.000
_cell.angle_alpha   90.00
_cell.angle_beta   90.00
_cell.angle_gamma   90.00
#
_symmetry.space_group_name_H-M   'P 1'
#
loop_
_entity.id
_entity.type
_entity.pdbx_description
1 polymer ?
#
loop_
_entity_poly.entity_id
_entity_poly.type
_entity_poly.pdbx_seq_one_letter_code
_entity_poly.pdbx_strand_id
1 'polypeptide(L)'
;MKRIIILTMLLLAISLVAFAVTSNKPASHDTSWMERHGNASKIDKQECLECHVEQVSCIQCHQDTQPRNHTGGWVKKGHGLEARWDRSSCQTCHREDSCIQCHQETPPASHRPGWRDPINRHCDSSCHYPVQETTCFTCHKSAHAPNQYTK
;
A
#
# COMPACT_ATOMS: atom_id res chain seq x y z
N MET A 1 14.87 57.33 -35.51
CA MET A 1 13.98 57.38 -34.33
C MET A 1 12.58 56.82 -34.62
N LYS A 2 11.77 57.40 -35.54
CA LYS A 2 10.42 56.88 -35.89
C LYS A 2 10.36 55.39 -36.30
N ARG A 3 11.32 54.88 -37.07
CA ARG A 3 11.36 53.45 -37.50
C ARG A 3 11.65 52.47 -36.36
N ILE A 4 12.41 52.89 -35.34
CA ILE A 4 12.72 52.08 -34.15
C ILE A 4 11.48 51.99 -33.25
N ILE A 5 10.77 53.12 -33.09
CA ILE A 5 9.52 53.19 -32.31
C ILE A 5 8.41 52.31 -32.94
N ILE A 6 8.31 52.29 -34.27
CA ILE A 6 7.33 51.45 -34.99
C ILE A 6 7.67 49.96 -34.84
N LEU A 7 8.96 49.56 -34.91
CA LEU A 7 9.36 48.17 -34.69
C LEU A 7 9.10 47.71 -33.24
N THR A 8 9.36 48.55 -32.25
CA THR A 8 9.08 48.23 -30.84
C THR A 8 7.59 48.16 -30.54
N MET A 9 6.76 48.98 -31.20
CA MET A 9 5.31 48.88 -31.08
C MET A 9 4.73 47.64 -31.77
N LEU A 10 5.33 47.18 -32.88
CA LEU A 10 4.93 45.94 -33.54
C LEU A 10 5.29 44.69 -32.71
N LEU A 11 6.46 44.69 -32.05
CA LEU A 11 6.89 43.61 -31.15
C LEU A 11 6.05 43.53 -29.87
N LEU A 12 5.59 44.65 -29.32
CA LEU A 12 4.69 44.67 -28.15
C LEU A 12 3.25 44.22 -28.48
N ALA A 13 2.81 44.37 -29.72
CA ALA A 13 1.46 43.95 -30.14
C ALA A 13 1.32 42.42 -30.28
N ILE A 14 2.43 41.68 -30.44
CA ILE A 14 2.43 40.22 -30.60
C ILE A 14 2.27 39.49 -29.25
N SER A 15 2.57 40.16 -28.12
CA SER A 15 2.55 39.56 -26.77
C SER A 15 1.19 39.53 -26.06
N LEU A 16 0.09 39.96 -26.71
CA LEU A 16 -1.22 40.16 -26.05
C LEU A 16 -2.32 39.17 -26.47
N VAL A 17 -1.98 38.08 -27.16
CA VAL A 17 -2.95 36.98 -27.35
C VAL A 17 -2.96 36.13 -26.09
N ALA A 18 -3.72 36.57 -25.09
CA ALA A 18 -4.10 35.73 -23.96
C ALA A 18 -5.04 34.64 -24.50
N PHE A 19 -4.48 33.50 -24.90
CA PHE A 19 -5.26 32.30 -25.18
C PHE A 19 -5.93 31.88 -23.87
N ALA A 20 -7.23 32.14 -23.75
CA ALA A 20 -8.05 31.47 -22.75
C ALA A 20 -8.04 29.98 -23.13
N VAL A 21 -7.10 29.21 -22.56
CA VAL A 21 -7.09 27.75 -22.68
C VAL A 21 -8.36 27.29 -21.99
N THR A 22 -9.33 26.85 -22.79
CA THR A 22 -10.51 26.16 -22.28
C THR A 22 -10.03 24.92 -21.53
N SER A 23 -10.45 24.78 -20.28
CA SER A 23 -10.14 23.57 -19.50
C SER A 23 -10.68 22.35 -20.24
N ASN A 24 -9.81 21.37 -20.53
CA ASN A 24 -10.20 20.07 -21.09
C ASN A 24 -10.70 19.10 -20.01
N LYS A 25 -10.99 19.59 -18.79
CA LYS A 25 -11.51 18.82 -17.68
C LYS A 25 -12.91 18.26 -18.02
N PRO A 26 -13.08 16.93 -18.07
CA PRO A 26 -14.39 16.32 -18.30
C PRO A 26 -15.38 16.61 -17.16
N ALA A 27 -16.68 16.57 -17.45
CA ALA A 27 -17.74 16.76 -16.45
C ALA A 27 -17.69 15.72 -15.30
N SER A 28 -17.09 14.55 -15.54
CA SER A 28 -16.88 13.49 -14.54
C SER A 28 -15.97 13.91 -13.39
N HIS A 29 -15.15 14.94 -13.56
CA HIS A 29 -14.25 15.48 -12.52
C HIS A 29 -15.00 16.42 -11.56
N ASP A 30 -16.13 15.96 -11.03
CA ASP A 30 -16.94 16.67 -10.05
C ASP A 30 -16.62 16.22 -8.61
N THR A 31 -17.37 16.72 -7.63
CA THR A 31 -17.16 16.42 -6.19
C THR A 31 -17.41 14.95 -5.83
N SER A 32 -18.12 14.19 -6.66
CA SER A 32 -18.38 12.76 -6.45
C SER A 32 -17.37 11.86 -7.16
N TRP A 33 -16.36 12.43 -7.83
CA TRP A 33 -15.29 11.70 -8.51
C TRP A 33 -14.66 10.62 -7.63
N MET A 34 -14.39 10.94 -6.35
CA MET A 34 -13.75 10.03 -5.40
C MET A 34 -14.54 8.74 -5.15
N GLU A 35 -15.86 8.75 -5.37
CA GLU A 35 -16.72 7.60 -5.18
C GLU A 35 -16.84 6.74 -6.45
N ARG A 36 -16.74 7.38 -7.63
CA ARG A 36 -17.11 6.76 -8.91
C ARG A 36 -15.92 6.37 -9.78
N HIS A 37 -14.76 7.01 -9.64
CA HIS A 37 -13.60 6.78 -10.52
C HIS A 37 -13.12 5.33 -10.51
N GLY A 38 -13.18 4.65 -9.36
CA GLY A 38 -12.74 3.26 -9.26
C GLY A 38 -13.57 2.30 -10.12
N ASN A 39 -14.87 2.57 -10.30
CA ASN A 39 -15.70 1.79 -11.21
C ASN A 39 -15.51 2.25 -12.66
N ALA A 40 -15.41 3.55 -12.90
CA ALA A 40 -15.15 4.10 -14.24
C ALA A 40 -13.84 3.53 -14.82
N SER A 41 -12.75 3.54 -14.04
CA SER A 41 -11.45 3.00 -14.43
C SER A 41 -11.47 1.49 -14.68
N LYS A 42 -12.41 0.72 -14.09
CA LYS A 42 -12.56 -0.72 -14.38
C LYS A 42 -13.28 -0.96 -15.69
N ILE A 43 -14.16 -0.05 -16.09
CA ILE A 43 -14.90 -0.13 -17.36
C ILE A 43 -13.99 0.29 -18.50
N ASP A 44 -13.40 1.48 -18.39
CA ASP A 44 -12.49 2.00 -19.40
C ASP A 44 -11.39 2.86 -18.76
N LYS A 45 -10.23 2.24 -18.53
CA LYS A 45 -9.04 2.97 -18.08
C LYS A 45 -8.44 3.83 -19.19
N GLN A 46 -8.62 3.47 -20.46
CA GLN A 46 -7.96 4.15 -21.58
C GLN A 46 -8.49 5.57 -21.77
N GLU A 47 -9.79 5.79 -21.54
CA GLU A 47 -10.40 7.14 -21.50
C GLU A 47 -9.62 8.08 -20.55
N CYS A 48 -9.17 7.56 -19.41
CA CYS A 48 -8.39 8.36 -18.45
C CYS A 48 -6.99 8.69 -18.99
N LEU A 49 -6.37 7.76 -19.73
CA LEU A 49 -5.00 7.87 -20.23
C LEU A 49 -4.86 8.82 -21.43
N GLU A 50 -5.97 9.20 -22.07
CA GLU A 50 -5.98 10.23 -23.11
C GLU A 50 -5.43 11.57 -22.59
N CYS A 51 -5.67 11.88 -21.32
CA CYS A 51 -5.15 13.07 -20.64
C CYS A 51 -4.12 12.75 -19.54
N HIS A 52 -4.25 11.62 -18.84
CA HIS A 52 -3.37 11.22 -17.72
C HIS A 52 -2.31 10.19 -18.13
N VAL A 53 -1.53 10.50 -19.16
CA VAL A 53 -0.57 9.58 -19.81
C VAL A 53 0.37 8.89 -18.81
N GLU A 54 1.01 9.68 -17.93
CA GLU A 54 2.00 9.17 -16.97
C GLU A 54 1.37 8.62 -15.68
N GLN A 55 0.03 8.65 -15.54
CA GLN A 55 -0.70 8.11 -14.39
C GLN A 55 -0.26 8.66 -13.01
N VAL A 56 0.49 9.77 -12.98
CA VAL A 56 1.08 10.33 -11.76
C VAL A 56 0.01 10.58 -10.70
N SER A 57 -1.14 11.12 -11.10
CA SER A 57 -2.27 11.37 -10.20
C SER A 57 -2.86 10.08 -9.62
N CYS A 58 -2.96 9.02 -10.42
CA CYS A 58 -3.41 7.70 -9.96
C CYS A 58 -2.43 7.12 -8.95
N ILE A 59 -1.15 7.09 -9.32
CA ILE A 59 -0.08 6.50 -8.52
C ILE A 59 0.03 7.22 -7.18
N GLN A 60 0.14 8.55 -7.20
CA GLN A 60 0.33 9.33 -5.98
C GLN A 60 -0.85 9.16 -5.01
N CYS A 61 -2.09 9.28 -5.49
CA CYS A 61 -3.25 9.09 -4.63
C CYS A 61 -3.35 7.65 -4.09
N HIS A 62 -3.13 6.64 -4.92
CA HIS A 62 -3.25 5.24 -4.51
C HIS A 62 -2.05 4.72 -3.70
N GLN A 63 -0.90 5.40 -3.74
CA GLN A 63 0.23 5.13 -2.85
C GLN A 63 0.06 5.79 -1.48
N ASP A 64 -0.56 6.99 -1.43
CA ASP A 64 -0.75 7.74 -0.19
C ASP A 64 -2.04 7.37 0.55
N THR A 65 -2.99 6.71 -0.12
CA THR A 65 -4.29 6.35 0.46
C THR A 65 -4.33 4.88 0.86
N GLN A 66 -4.64 4.63 2.13
CA GLN A 66 -4.85 3.26 2.61
C GLN A 66 -6.05 2.60 1.91
N PRO A 67 -5.92 1.34 1.47
CA PRO A 67 -7.04 0.59 0.93
C PRO A 67 -8.19 0.47 1.94
N ARG A 68 -9.44 0.45 1.47
CA ARG A 68 -10.64 0.41 2.34
C ARG A 68 -10.68 -0.78 3.29
N ASN A 69 -10.02 -1.89 2.94
CA ASN A 69 -9.94 -3.07 3.78
C ASN A 69 -8.91 -2.94 4.93
N HIS A 70 -8.05 -1.91 4.96
CA HIS A 70 -7.03 -1.66 5.99
C HIS A 70 -7.63 -1.24 7.34
N THR A 71 -8.46 -2.11 7.88
CA THR A 71 -9.09 -1.99 9.19
C THR A 71 -8.28 -2.76 10.22
N GLY A 72 -8.37 -2.40 11.51
CA GLY A 72 -7.71 -3.18 12.56
C GLY A 72 -8.16 -4.65 12.60
N GLY A 73 -9.38 -4.96 12.16
CA GLY A 73 -9.87 -6.33 12.01
C GLY A 73 -9.14 -7.10 10.91
N TRP A 74 -8.98 -6.47 9.74
CA TRP A 74 -8.21 -7.03 8.63
C TRP A 74 -6.73 -7.22 9.00
N VAL A 75 -6.10 -6.21 9.62
CA VAL A 75 -4.71 -6.32 10.08
C VAL A 75 -4.53 -7.49 11.06
N LYS A 76 -5.52 -7.81 11.90
CA LYS A 76 -5.39 -8.91 12.87
C LYS A 76 -5.74 -10.29 12.31
N LYS A 77 -6.63 -10.37 11.31
CA LYS A 77 -7.23 -11.65 10.90
C LYS A 77 -7.36 -11.86 9.39
N GLY A 78 -7.36 -10.79 8.60
CA GLY A 78 -7.63 -10.82 7.16
C GLY A 78 -6.37 -10.82 6.29
N HIS A 79 -5.37 -10.01 6.65
CA HIS A 79 -4.18 -9.81 5.79
C HIS A 79 -3.45 -11.12 5.48
N GLY A 80 -3.44 -12.09 6.41
CA GLY A 80 -2.76 -13.36 6.21
C GLY A 80 -3.39 -14.22 5.11
N LEU A 81 -4.70 -14.12 4.86
CA LEU A 81 -5.34 -14.81 3.73
C LEU A 81 -5.00 -14.12 2.41
N GLU A 82 -5.09 -12.80 2.36
CA GLU A 82 -4.76 -12.02 1.16
C GLU A 82 -3.29 -12.17 0.79
N ALA A 83 -2.36 -12.09 1.75
CA ALA A 83 -0.94 -12.28 1.52
C ALA A 83 -0.55 -13.70 1.04
N ARG A 84 -1.42 -14.70 1.25
CA ARG A 84 -1.24 -16.05 0.70
C ARG A 84 -1.69 -16.15 -0.76
N TRP A 85 -2.63 -15.31 -1.18
CA TRP A 85 -3.12 -15.27 -2.55
C TRP A 85 -2.31 -14.31 -3.42
N ASP A 86 -2.03 -13.11 -2.90
CA ASP A 86 -1.30 -12.07 -3.61
C ASP A 86 -0.52 -11.19 -2.63
N ARG A 87 0.71 -11.61 -2.29
CA ARG A 87 1.65 -10.80 -1.50
C ARG A 87 2.12 -9.56 -2.26
N SER A 88 2.13 -9.58 -3.59
CA SER A 88 2.63 -8.46 -4.40
C SER A 88 1.73 -7.23 -4.29
N SER A 89 0.42 -7.43 -4.04
CA SER A 89 -0.51 -6.34 -3.74
C SER A 89 -0.04 -5.44 -2.59
N CYS A 90 0.54 -6.03 -1.53
CA CYS A 90 1.06 -5.30 -0.38
C CYS A 90 2.31 -4.48 -0.73
N GLN A 91 3.12 -4.97 -1.68
CA GLN A 91 4.37 -4.35 -2.12
C GLN A 91 4.16 -3.04 -2.91
N THR A 92 2.91 -2.72 -3.24
CA THR A 92 2.51 -1.42 -3.79
C THR A 92 2.90 -0.27 -2.86
N CYS A 93 2.76 -0.46 -1.55
CA CYS A 93 3.06 0.56 -0.54
C CYS A 93 4.06 0.08 0.53
N HIS A 94 4.07 -1.21 0.85
CA HIS A 94 4.88 -1.77 1.93
C HIS A 94 6.15 -2.44 1.39
N ARG A 95 7.22 -2.39 2.20
CA ARG A 95 8.44 -3.16 1.97
C ARG A 95 8.44 -4.43 2.82
N GLU A 96 9.32 -5.38 2.51
CA GLU A 96 9.40 -6.67 3.23
C GLU A 96 9.67 -6.48 4.74
N ASP A 97 10.37 -5.42 5.11
CA ASP A 97 10.59 -5.00 6.50
C ASP A 97 9.29 -4.79 7.29
N SER A 98 8.24 -4.31 6.63
CA SER A 98 6.91 -4.08 7.21
C SER A 98 6.27 -5.41 7.63
N CYS A 99 6.47 -6.46 6.83
CA CYS A 99 6.05 -7.82 7.16
C CYS A 99 6.86 -8.35 8.35
N ILE A 100 8.18 -8.23 8.26
CA ILE A 100 9.11 -8.79 9.25
C ILE A 100 8.88 -8.19 10.63
N GLN A 101 8.75 -6.87 10.74
CA GLN A 101 8.59 -6.18 12.02
C GLN A 101 7.41 -6.76 12.82
N CYS A 102 6.23 -6.83 12.21
CA CYS A 102 5.05 -7.36 12.88
C CYS A 102 5.17 -8.87 13.13
N HIS A 103 5.64 -9.65 12.16
CA HIS A 103 5.75 -11.10 12.28
C HIS A 103 6.83 -11.57 13.27
N GLN A 104 7.81 -10.73 13.60
CA GLN A 104 8.80 -11.00 14.64
C GLN A 104 8.30 -10.63 16.04
N GLU A 105 7.54 -9.53 16.16
CA GLU A 105 7.12 -8.99 17.45
C GLU A 105 5.74 -9.49 17.91
N THR A 106 4.89 -9.91 16.98
CA THR A 106 3.49 -10.25 17.26
C THR A 106 3.29 -11.75 17.32
N PRO A 107 2.92 -12.30 18.50
CA PRO A 107 2.56 -13.71 18.60
C PRO A 107 1.38 -14.05 17.68
N PRO A 108 1.39 -15.23 17.03
CA PRO A 108 0.28 -15.65 16.19
C PRO A 108 -0.99 -15.83 17.03
N ALA A 109 -2.16 -15.78 16.38
CA ALA A 109 -3.44 -15.98 17.07
C ALA A 109 -3.57 -17.37 17.75
N SER A 110 -2.75 -18.35 17.37
CA SER A 110 -2.64 -19.65 18.03
C SER A 110 -1.85 -19.62 19.34
N HIS A 111 -1.13 -18.53 19.64
CA HIS A 111 -0.34 -18.39 20.85
C HIS A 111 -1.28 -18.21 22.06
N ARG A 112 -1.44 -19.25 22.87
CA ARG A 112 -2.37 -19.28 24.01
C ARG A 112 -1.66 -18.99 25.33
N PRO A 113 -2.37 -18.49 26.36
CA PRO A 113 -1.88 -18.51 27.74
C PRO A 113 -1.52 -19.95 28.17
N GLY A 114 -0.40 -20.11 28.90
CA GLY A 114 0.06 -21.43 29.38
C GLY A 114 1.05 -22.16 28.46
N TRP A 115 1.44 -21.57 27.32
CA TRP A 115 2.55 -22.07 26.50
C TRP A 115 3.93 -21.79 27.09
N ARG A 116 3.99 -20.94 28.12
CA ARG A 116 5.21 -20.54 28.85
C ARG A 116 5.24 -21.18 30.24
N ASP A 117 6.43 -21.17 30.84
CA ASP A 117 6.66 -21.62 32.21
C ASP A 117 5.68 -20.97 33.20
N PRO A 118 5.31 -21.68 34.28
CA PRO A 118 5.65 -23.07 34.61
C PRO A 118 4.68 -24.09 34.00
N ILE A 119 3.69 -23.64 33.22
CA ILE A 119 2.53 -24.46 32.84
C ILE A 119 2.79 -25.32 31.60
N ASN A 120 3.58 -24.84 30.63
CA ASN A 120 4.05 -25.57 29.44
C ASN A 120 3.04 -26.51 28.75
N ARG A 121 1.75 -26.13 28.72
CA ARG A 121 0.63 -26.94 28.18
C ARG A 121 0.66 -27.15 26.67
N HIS A 122 1.67 -26.63 25.96
CA HIS A 122 1.83 -26.84 24.53
C HIS A 122 2.67 -28.08 24.20
N CYS A 123 3.32 -28.68 25.19
CA CYS A 123 3.99 -29.97 25.09
C CYS A 123 3.37 -30.94 26.11
N ASP A 124 2.16 -31.40 25.80
CA ASP A 124 1.40 -32.31 26.66
C ASP A 124 1.78 -33.79 26.45
N SER A 125 2.26 -34.17 25.26
CA SER A 125 2.46 -35.58 24.91
C SER A 125 3.50 -35.84 23.81
N SER A 126 3.73 -34.89 22.91
CA SER A 126 4.81 -34.93 21.91
C SER A 126 5.23 -33.51 21.61
N CYS A 127 6.37 -33.08 22.18
CA CYS A 127 6.98 -31.82 21.79
C CYS A 127 7.25 -31.89 20.27
N HIS A 128 6.82 -30.88 19.50
CA HIS A 128 7.04 -30.83 18.06
C HIS A 128 8.54 -30.67 17.72
N TYR A 129 9.26 -31.79 17.69
CA TYR A 129 10.67 -31.89 17.33
C TYR A 129 10.81 -32.63 15.99
N PRO A 130 11.58 -32.07 15.02
CA PRO A 130 12.36 -30.84 15.09
C PRO A 130 11.49 -29.58 14.94
N VAL A 131 11.76 -28.54 15.74
CA VAL A 131 10.96 -27.29 15.71
C VAL A 131 11.01 -26.62 14.34
N GLN A 132 12.09 -26.84 13.57
CA GLN A 132 12.34 -26.34 12.22
C GLN A 132 11.24 -26.71 11.22
N GLU A 133 10.51 -27.79 11.47
CA GLU A 133 9.41 -28.26 10.61
C GLU A 133 8.06 -27.61 10.98
N THR A 134 8.04 -26.72 11.97
CA THR A 134 6.83 -26.05 12.45
C THR A 134 6.80 -24.57 12.07
N THR A 135 5.60 -23.98 12.06
CA THR A 135 5.44 -22.53 11.92
C THR A 135 6.01 -21.76 13.12
N CYS A 136 6.21 -22.43 14.26
CA CYS A 136 6.80 -21.86 15.46
C CYS A 136 8.27 -21.46 15.25
N PHE A 137 9.00 -22.13 14.36
CA PHE A 137 10.42 -21.82 14.06
C PHE A 137 10.64 -20.40 13.52
N THR A 138 9.58 -19.75 13.05
CA THR A 138 9.61 -18.33 12.67
C THR A 138 10.22 -17.49 13.81
N CYS A 139 9.77 -17.73 15.06
CA CYS A 139 10.26 -17.04 16.25
C CYS A 139 11.10 -17.94 17.17
N HIS A 140 10.77 -19.24 17.25
CA HIS A 140 11.37 -20.21 18.16
C HIS A 140 12.44 -21.06 17.44
N LYS A 141 13.69 -20.56 17.39
CA LYS A 141 14.79 -21.23 16.66
C LYS A 141 15.28 -22.54 17.29
N SER A 142 14.93 -22.79 18.54
CA SER A 142 15.21 -24.02 19.28
C SER A 142 13.95 -24.50 20.01
N ALA A 143 13.90 -25.78 20.39
CA ALA A 143 12.89 -26.24 21.34
C ALA A 143 13.19 -25.61 22.71
N HIS A 144 12.19 -25.01 23.36
CA HIS A 144 12.40 -24.22 24.58
C HIS A 144 12.43 -25.09 25.86
N ALA A 145 12.44 -26.42 25.72
CA ALA A 145 12.44 -27.36 26.84
C ALA A 145 13.75 -28.18 26.92
N PRO A 146 14.45 -28.23 28.07
CA PRO A 146 14.39 -27.32 29.21
C PRO A 146 15.42 -26.18 29.10
N ASN A 147 14.91 -24.95 29.04
CA ASN A 147 15.47 -23.69 29.55
C ASN A 147 16.85 -23.22 29.04
N GLN A 148 16.85 -22.62 27.85
CA GLN A 148 17.68 -21.44 27.56
C GLN A 148 16.86 -20.49 26.67
N TYR A 149 16.16 -19.52 27.25
CA TYR A 149 15.67 -18.36 26.50
C TYR A 149 16.86 -17.43 26.29
N THR A 150 17.44 -17.40 25.09
CA THR A 150 18.29 -16.28 24.67
C THR A 150 17.39 -15.29 23.95
N LYS A 151 17.35 -14.06 24.47
CA LYS A 151 16.80 -12.91 23.73
C LYS A 151 17.74 -12.58 22.57
#